data_AF-A0A943J3P2-F1
#
_entry.id   AF-A0A943J3P2-F1
#
_cell.length_a   1.000
_cell.length_b   1.000
_cell.length_c   1.000
_cell.angle_alpha   90.00
_cell.angle_beta   90.00
_cell.angle_gamma   90.00
#
_symmetry.space_group_name_H-M   'P 1'
#
loop_
_entity.id
_entity.type
_entity.pdbx_description
1 polymer ?
#
loop_
_entity_poly.entity_id
_entity_poly.type
_entity_poly.pdbx_seq_one_letter_code
_entity_poly.pdbx_strand_id
1 'polypeptide(L)'
;MHELGIMTGVMESVESVAREAGAERVLKVSLQVGVMTEAIEDALQFAFEALAENNDYFEGATLEVEMIQPKSICTQCGHEFTHDRFHMLCPECGSPFLQLLEGKELQISSIEVDLPDEEDDTTNPAQENESSEVDQAVDSEHEKE
;
A
#
# COMPACT_ATOMS: atom_id res chain seq x y z
N MET A 1 10.85 -10.65 20.07
CA MET A 1 11.60 -9.62 19.31
C MET A 1 11.58 -9.87 17.80
N HIS A 2 11.40 -11.11 17.32
CA HIS A 2 11.35 -11.41 15.87
C HIS A 2 10.13 -10.75 15.19
N GLU A 3 8.92 -11.00 15.67
CA GLU A 3 7.66 -10.51 15.10
C GLU A 3 7.46 -9.01 15.35
N LEU A 4 7.86 -8.53 16.53
CA LEU A 4 7.85 -7.10 16.83
C LEU A 4 8.75 -6.32 15.84
N GLY A 5 9.95 -6.83 15.54
CA GLY A 5 10.84 -6.20 14.57
C GLY A 5 10.30 -6.23 13.14
N ILE A 6 9.64 -7.33 12.75
CA ILE A 6 8.92 -7.42 11.46
C ILE A 6 7.85 -6.33 11.41
N MET A 7 7.00 -6.25 12.44
CA MET A 7 5.86 -5.35 12.42
C MET A 7 6.28 -3.88 12.49
N THR A 8 7.34 -3.55 13.23
CA THR A 8 7.93 -2.20 13.22
C THR A 8 8.31 -1.79 11.80
N GLY A 9 9.05 -2.63 11.07
CA GLY A 9 9.45 -2.32 9.69
C GLY A 9 8.27 -2.23 8.71
N VAL A 10 7.23 -3.05 8.92
CA VAL A 10 5.98 -2.98 8.13
C VAL A 10 5.28 -1.65 8.38
N MET A 11 5.04 -1.26 9.63
CA MET A 11 4.35 -0.02 9.97
C MET A 11 5.12 1.22 9.50
N GLU A 12 6.45 1.23 9.65
CA GLU A 12 7.30 2.31 9.10
C GLU A 12 7.14 2.44 7.59
N SER A 13 7.12 1.31 6.86
CA SER A 13 6.95 1.31 5.40
C SER A 13 5.56 1.79 4.99
N VAL A 14 4.51 1.34 5.70
CA VAL A 14 3.13 1.75 5.45
C VAL A 14 2.95 3.25 5.71
N GLU A 15 3.45 3.75 6.83
CA GLU A 15 3.35 5.17 7.19
C GLU A 15 4.05 6.06 6.16
N SER A 16 5.24 5.66 5.68
CA SER A 16 5.95 6.39 4.64
C SER A 16 5.11 6.53 3.37
N VAL A 17 4.55 5.42 2.87
CA VAL A 17 3.74 5.41 1.63
C VAL A 17 2.45 6.20 1.80
N ALA A 18 1.79 6.07 2.95
CA ALA A 18 0.54 6.77 3.21
C ALA A 18 0.74 8.29 3.36
N ARG A 19 1.83 8.73 3.99
CA ARG A 19 2.23 10.14 4.03
C ARG A 19 2.52 10.70 2.65
N GLU A 20 3.23 9.94 1.80
CA GLU A 20 3.49 10.31 0.41
C GLU A 20 2.20 10.44 -0.41
N ALA A 21 1.18 9.63 -0.10
CA ALA A 21 -0.14 9.70 -0.70
C ALA A 21 -1.01 10.85 -0.14
N GLY A 22 -0.55 11.58 0.88
CA GLY A 22 -1.32 12.64 1.52
C GLY A 22 -2.47 12.13 2.41
N ALA A 23 -2.42 10.87 2.83
CA ALA A 23 -3.45 10.30 3.70
C ALA A 23 -3.39 10.86 5.12
N GLU A 24 -4.55 10.96 5.76
CA GLU A 24 -4.70 11.38 7.15
C GLU A 24 -4.46 10.23 8.13
N ARG A 25 -4.85 9.00 7.74
CA ARG A 25 -4.72 7.79 8.57
C ARG A 25 -4.73 6.51 7.74
N VAL A 26 -4.24 5.43 8.33
CA VAL A 26 -4.33 4.05 7.82
C VAL A 26 -5.57 3.38 8.39
N LEU A 27 -6.34 2.70 7.54
CA LEU A 27 -7.54 1.95 7.93
C LEU A 27 -7.27 0.45 7.99
N LYS A 28 -6.49 -0.07 7.03
CA LYS A 28 -6.18 -1.49 6.96
C LYS A 28 -4.83 -1.73 6.30
N VAL A 29 -4.09 -2.68 6.85
CA VAL A 29 -2.86 -3.23 6.25
C VAL A 29 -3.11 -4.70 5.93
N SER A 30 -2.84 -5.11 4.69
CA SER A 30 -2.90 -6.52 4.29
C SER A 30 -1.49 -7.02 4.05
N LEU A 31 -1.11 -8.12 4.69
CA LEU A 31 0.23 -8.69 4.68
C LEU A 31 0.18 -10.14 4.18
N GLN A 32 1.03 -10.47 3.21
CA GLN A 32 1.27 -11.86 2.82
C GLN A 32 2.52 -12.37 3.51
N VAL A 33 2.35 -13.48 4.24
CA VAL A 33 3.40 -14.09 5.06
C VAL A 33 3.56 -15.55 4.69
N GLY A 34 4.70 -15.86 4.11
CA GLY A 34 5.06 -17.22 3.74
C GLY A 34 5.30 -18.09 4.96
N VAL A 35 4.73 -19.29 4.97
CA VAL A 35 4.92 -20.24 6.07
C VAL A 35 6.40 -20.61 6.25
N MET A 36 7.30 -20.49 5.29
CA MET A 36 8.74 -20.75 5.51
C MET A 36 9.48 -19.61 6.19
N THR A 37 8.83 -18.47 6.47
CA THR A 37 9.44 -17.35 7.23
C THR A 37 9.50 -17.58 8.73
N GLU A 38 8.80 -18.60 9.22
CA GLU A 38 8.69 -18.90 10.66
C GLU A 38 7.88 -17.90 11.49
N ALA A 39 7.37 -16.83 10.87
CA ALA A 39 6.47 -15.89 11.53
C ALA A 39 5.14 -16.56 11.91
N ILE A 40 4.61 -16.13 13.06
CA ILE A 40 3.37 -16.62 13.65
C ILE A 40 2.32 -15.51 13.54
N GLU A 41 1.19 -15.81 12.90
CA GLU A 41 0.10 -14.87 12.64
C GLU A 41 -0.38 -14.17 13.93
N ASP A 42 -0.73 -14.93 14.97
CA ASP A 42 -1.18 -14.36 16.25
C ASP A 42 -0.15 -13.40 16.87
N ALA A 43 1.15 -13.69 16.71
CA ALA A 43 2.21 -12.85 17.24
C ALA A 43 2.42 -11.58 16.40
N LEU A 44 2.19 -11.65 15.09
CA LEU A 44 2.16 -10.47 14.22
C LEU A 44 0.98 -9.57 14.57
N GLN A 45 -0.21 -10.15 14.78
CA GLN A 45 -1.39 -9.41 15.20
C GLN A 45 -1.18 -8.70 16.53
N PHE A 46 -0.67 -9.42 17.53
CA PHE A 46 -0.34 -8.84 18.82
C PHE A 46 0.70 -7.71 18.71
N ALA A 47 1.74 -7.91 17.89
CA ALA A 47 2.75 -6.87 17.67
C ALA A 47 2.17 -5.62 16.99
N PHE A 48 1.25 -5.80 16.04
CA PHE A 48 0.58 -4.70 15.35
C PHE A 48 -0.29 -3.90 16.32
N GLU A 49 -1.16 -4.57 17.09
CA GLU A 49 -2.01 -3.93 18.09
C GLU A 49 -1.17 -3.12 19.09
N ALA A 50 -0.11 -3.72 19.64
CA ALA A 50 0.75 -3.05 20.62
C ALA A 50 1.49 -1.81 20.07
N LEU A 51 1.86 -1.84 18.79
CA LEU A 51 2.51 -0.71 18.13
C LEU A 51 1.49 0.37 17.70
N ALA A 52 0.31 -0.04 17.23
CA ALA A 52 -0.76 0.86 16.80
C ALA A 52 -1.30 1.72 17.96
N GLU A 53 -1.36 1.17 19.19
CA GLU A 53 -1.74 1.93 20.39
C GLU A 53 -0.88 3.18 20.65
N ASN A 54 0.35 3.21 20.12
CA ASN A 54 1.29 4.31 20.32
C ASN A 54 1.51 5.15 19.05
N ASN A 55 0.68 4.97 18.02
CA ASN A 55 0.79 5.68 16.75
C ASN A 55 -0.59 6.15 16.24
N ASP A 56 -0.83 7.46 16.31
CA ASP A 56 -2.08 8.11 15.88
C ASP A 56 -2.46 7.78 14.43
N TYR A 57 -1.47 7.54 13.56
CA TYR A 57 -1.70 7.25 12.14
C TYR A 57 -2.33 5.87 11.90
N PHE A 58 -2.24 4.98 12.89
CA PHE A 58 -2.81 3.63 12.89
C PHE A 58 -3.97 3.49 13.88
N GLU A 59 -4.50 4.60 14.40
CA GLU A 59 -5.63 4.54 15.34
C GLU A 59 -6.86 3.89 14.68
N GLY A 60 -7.31 2.76 15.24
CA GLY A 60 -8.42 1.99 14.71
C GLY A 60 -8.10 1.20 13.43
N ALA A 61 -6.83 1.17 12.99
CA ALA A 61 -6.40 0.37 11.86
C ALA A 61 -6.51 -1.13 12.17
N THR A 62 -6.72 -1.92 11.12
CA THR A 62 -6.74 -3.39 11.22
C THR A 62 -5.62 -4.03 10.40
N LEU A 63 -5.13 -5.18 10.85
CA LEU A 63 -4.18 -6.00 10.13
C LEU A 63 -4.85 -7.28 9.65
N GLU A 64 -4.76 -7.54 8.34
CA GLU A 64 -5.14 -8.81 7.72
C GLU A 64 -3.86 -9.55 7.30
N VAL A 65 -3.71 -10.80 7.73
CA VAL A 65 -2.55 -11.63 7.40
C VAL A 65 -3.01 -12.81 6.54
N GLU A 66 -2.44 -12.92 5.35
CA GLU A 66 -2.62 -14.06 4.47
C GLU A 66 -1.40 -14.99 4.57
N MET A 67 -1.60 -16.18 5.15
CA MET A 67 -0.53 -17.17 5.32
C MET A 67 -0.35 -18.00 4.04
N ILE A 68 0.79 -17.81 3.35
CA ILE A 68 1.09 -18.47 2.08
C ILE A 68 1.76 -19.82 2.30
N GLN A 69 1.10 -20.88 1.85
CA GLN A 69 1.63 -22.24 1.93
C GLN A 69 2.85 -22.41 1.01
N PRO A 70 3.86 -23.19 1.42
CA PRO A 70 5.02 -23.37 0.58
C PRO A 70 4.71 -24.28 -0.59
N LYS A 71 5.16 -23.85 -1.76
CA LYS A 71 5.09 -24.59 -3.00
C LYS A 71 6.49 -24.80 -3.53
N SER A 72 6.83 -26.03 -3.89
CA SER A 72 8.14 -26.38 -4.44
C SER A 72 8.01 -27.11 -5.77
N ILE A 73 9.03 -26.99 -6.60
CA ILE A 73 9.24 -27.83 -7.78
C ILE A 73 10.39 -28.80 -7.56
N CYS A 74 10.20 -30.07 -7.90
CA CYS A 74 11.28 -31.04 -7.90
C CYS A 74 12.22 -30.81 -9.08
N THR A 75 13.51 -30.61 -8.82
CA THR A 75 14.50 -30.36 -9.89
C THR A 75 14.90 -31.63 -10.65
N GLN A 76 14.45 -32.81 -10.20
CA GLN A 76 14.70 -34.08 -10.88
C GLN A 76 13.57 -34.53 -11.81
N CYS A 77 12.30 -34.39 -11.40
CA CYS A 77 11.16 -34.84 -12.21
C CYS A 77 10.25 -33.69 -12.70
N GLY A 78 10.46 -32.47 -12.22
CA GLY A 78 9.66 -31.30 -12.60
C GLY A 78 8.30 -31.19 -11.92
N HIS A 79 7.95 -32.09 -10.99
CA HIS A 79 6.66 -32.04 -10.30
C HIS A 79 6.59 -30.87 -9.31
N GLU A 80 5.55 -30.05 -9.44
CA GLU A 80 5.20 -28.97 -8.51
C GLU A 80 4.20 -29.45 -7.46
N PHE A 81 4.45 -29.15 -6.19
CA PHE A 81 3.57 -29.55 -5.10
C PHE A 81 3.67 -28.60 -3.91
N THR A 82 2.57 -28.50 -3.17
CA THR A 82 2.52 -27.82 -1.87
C THR A 82 2.95 -28.78 -0.76
N HIS A 83 3.59 -28.27 0.28
CA HIS A 83 4.02 -29.08 1.42
C HIS A 83 3.93 -28.28 2.72
N ASP A 84 4.30 -28.89 3.85
CA ASP A 84 4.53 -28.16 5.10
C ASP A 84 6.04 -27.99 5.35
N ARG A 85 6.42 -27.46 6.51
CA ARG A 85 7.83 -27.26 6.87
C ARG A 85 8.64 -28.56 7.04
N PHE A 86 7.98 -29.67 7.29
CA PHE A 86 8.62 -30.93 7.72
C PHE A 86 8.73 -31.95 6.58
N HIS A 87 7.81 -31.91 5.62
CA HIS A 87 7.71 -32.88 4.53
C HIS A 87 8.30 -32.32 3.22
N MET A 88 9.63 -32.24 3.14
CA MET A 88 10.36 -31.74 1.97
C MET A 88 10.91 -32.88 1.08
N LEU A 89 10.05 -33.79 0.65
CA LEU A 89 10.37 -34.81 -0.36
C LEU A 89 9.37 -34.73 -1.51
N CYS A 90 9.85 -34.94 -2.73
CA CYS A 90 8.96 -35.01 -3.88
C CYS A 90 7.99 -36.19 -3.75
N PRO A 91 6.67 -35.96 -3.81
CA PRO A 91 5.68 -37.03 -3.67
C PRO A 91 5.66 -37.99 -4.87
N GLU A 92 6.14 -37.56 -6.03
CA GLU A 92 6.19 -38.37 -7.26
C GLU A 92 7.42 -39.29 -7.31
N CYS A 93 8.62 -38.77 -7.06
CA CYS A 93 9.87 -39.52 -7.24
C CYS A 93 10.69 -39.74 -5.97
N GLY A 94 10.25 -39.21 -4.81
CA GLY A 94 10.95 -39.33 -3.53
C GLY A 94 12.23 -38.48 -3.42
N SER A 95 12.52 -37.64 -4.42
CA SER A 95 13.71 -36.80 -4.44
C SER A 95 13.69 -35.72 -3.36
N PRO A 96 14.81 -35.47 -2.65
CA PRO A 96 14.95 -34.32 -1.77
C PRO A 96 15.39 -33.04 -2.50
N PHE A 97 15.67 -33.12 -3.81
CA PHE A 97 16.14 -31.96 -4.58
C PHE A 97 14.96 -31.12 -5.04
N LEU A 98 14.63 -30.13 -4.22
CA LEU A 98 13.50 -29.22 -4.39
C LEU A 98 13.98 -27.78 -4.54
N GLN A 99 13.28 -27.02 -5.37
CA GLN A 99 13.38 -25.57 -5.42
C GLN A 99 12.07 -24.99 -4.90
N LEU A 100 12.15 -24.15 -3.88
CA LEU A 100 11.00 -23.44 -3.34
C LEU A 100 10.58 -22.33 -4.31
N LEU A 101 9.29 -22.30 -4.66
CA LEU A 101 8.65 -21.32 -5.52
C LEU A 101 7.90 -20.27 -4.70
N GLU A 102 7.15 -20.70 -3.68
CA GLU A 102 6.31 -19.85 -2.81
C GLU A 102 6.48 -20.27 -1.35
N GLY A 103 6.02 -19.43 -0.42
CA GLY A 103 6.06 -19.67 1.01
C GLY A 103 7.18 -18.92 1.74
N LYS A 104 7.86 -17.97 1.10
CA LYS A 104 8.88 -17.10 1.73
C LYS A 104 8.49 -15.62 1.74
N GLU A 105 7.23 -15.34 1.48
CA GLU A 105 6.69 -13.99 1.36
C GLU A 105 6.78 -13.27 2.70
N LEU A 106 7.15 -11.99 2.65
CA LEU A 106 6.95 -11.05 3.73
C LEU A 106 6.73 -9.70 3.07
N GLN A 107 5.50 -9.49 2.59
CA GLN A 107 5.18 -8.37 1.71
C GLN A 107 3.81 -7.79 2.02
N ILE A 108 3.72 -6.46 1.94
CA ILE A 108 2.46 -5.73 2.06
C ILE A 108 1.71 -5.90 0.74
N SER A 109 0.53 -6.54 0.76
CA SER A 109 -0.29 -6.78 -0.42
C SER A 109 -1.23 -5.62 -0.74
N SER A 110 -1.74 -4.94 0.29
CA SER A 110 -2.53 -3.71 0.13
C SER A 110 -2.48 -2.83 1.39
N ILE A 111 -2.77 -1.55 1.20
CA ILE A 111 -2.94 -0.57 2.26
C ILE A 111 -4.22 0.20 1.94
N GLU A 112 -5.15 0.25 2.89
CA GLU A 112 -6.33 1.11 2.82
C GLU A 112 -6.09 2.32 3.71
N VAL A 113 -6.34 3.51 3.16
CA VAL A 113 -6.06 4.79 3.81
C VAL A 113 -7.24 5.73 3.67
N ASP A 114 -7.32 6.69 4.60
CA ASP A 114 -8.26 7.80 4.53
C ASP A 114 -7.57 9.01 3.92
N LEU A 115 -8.13 9.53 2.83
CA LEU A 115 -7.62 10.71 2.14
C LEU A 115 -8.50 11.91 2.53
N PRO A 116 -7.92 13.11 2.68
CA PRO A 116 -8.73 14.30 2.92
C PRO A 116 -9.70 14.49 1.75
N ASP A 117 -10.95 14.84 2.06
CA ASP A 117 -11.90 15.30 1.05
C ASP A 117 -11.31 16.55 0.39
N GLU A 118 -11.05 16.50 -0.92
CA GLU A 118 -10.74 17.72 -1.66
C GLU A 118 -11.98 18.63 -1.55
N GLU A 119 -11.86 19.72 -0.78
CA GLU A 119 -12.81 20.81 -0.90
C GLU A 119 -12.80 21.26 -2.37
N ASP A 120 -13.84 20.87 -3.09
CA ASP A 120 -14.10 21.24 -4.48
C ASP A 120 -14.22 22.77 -4.53
N ASP A 121 -13.08 23.46 -4.69
CA ASP A 121 -12.97 24.91 -4.84
C ASP A 121 -13.51 25.31 -6.22
N THR A 122 -14.82 25.09 -6.39
CA THR A 122 -15.63 25.68 -7.46
C THR A 122 -16.06 27.08 -7.07
N THR A 123 -15.16 27.88 -6.50
CA THR A 123 -15.32 29.33 -6.53
C THR A 123 -14.99 29.79 -7.94
N ASN A 124 -15.96 29.71 -8.86
CA ASN A 124 -15.90 30.33 -10.19
C ASN A 124 -16.25 31.83 -10.08
N PRO A 125 -15.31 32.78 -10.30
CA PRO A 125 -15.63 34.18 -10.38
C PRO A 125 -15.25 34.70 -11.77
N ALA A 126 -15.95 34.30 -12.84
CA ALA A 126 -15.75 34.92 -14.15
C ALA A 126 -16.91 34.71 -15.14
N GLN A 127 -18.12 35.13 -14.78
CA GLN A 127 -19.10 35.59 -15.78
C GLN A 127 -19.78 36.84 -15.24
N GLU A 128 -19.28 38.02 -15.61
CA GLU A 128 -20.03 39.27 -15.74
C GLU A 128 -19.09 40.40 -16.23
N ASN A 129 -18.98 40.57 -17.55
CA ASN A 129 -19.18 41.87 -18.22
C ASN A 129 -18.98 41.75 -19.75
N GLU A 130 -20.07 41.47 -20.45
CA GLU A 130 -20.24 41.91 -21.83
C GLU A 130 -21.01 43.23 -21.81
N SER A 131 -20.29 44.34 -21.96
CA SER A 131 -20.80 45.58 -22.57
C SER A 131 -19.67 46.59 -22.69
N SER A 132 -18.87 46.47 -23.75
CA SER A 132 -18.08 47.58 -24.28
C SER A 132 -18.73 48.04 -25.59
N GLU A 133 -19.60 49.04 -25.49
CA GLU A 133 -19.95 49.90 -26.61
C GLU A 133 -18.69 50.60 -27.11
N VAL A 134 -18.34 50.38 -28.37
CA VAL A 134 -17.37 51.19 -29.12
C VAL A 134 -18.18 51.96 -30.15
N ASP A 135 -18.33 53.27 -29.97
CA ASP A 135 -18.03 54.27 -30.99
C ASP A 135 -18.39 55.68 -30.49
N GLN A 136 -17.37 56.49 -30.22
CA GLN A 136 -17.46 57.94 -30.40
C GLN A 136 -16.06 58.50 -30.63
N ALA A 137 -15.76 58.70 -31.91
CA ALA A 137 -14.67 59.52 -32.38
C ALA A 137 -14.87 60.97 -31.92
N VAL A 138 -13.84 61.55 -31.29
CA VAL A 138 -13.74 62.99 -31.06
C VAL A 138 -12.39 63.47 -31.58
N ASP A 139 -12.50 64.17 -32.70
CA ASP A 139 -11.75 65.35 -33.14
C ASP A 139 -10.54 65.78 -32.28
N SER A 140 -9.35 65.76 -32.90
CA SER A 140 -8.27 66.66 -32.53
C SER A 140 -7.34 66.91 -33.72
N GLU A 141 -7.70 67.84 -34.61
CA GLU A 141 -6.71 68.53 -35.45
C GLU A 141 -6.96 70.05 -35.42
N HIS A 142 -6.03 70.73 -34.74
CA HIS A 142 -5.85 72.18 -34.65
C HIS A 142 -4.33 72.32 -34.47
N GLU A 143 -3.53 73.14 -35.15
CA GLU A 143 -3.66 74.13 -36.23
C GLU A 143 -2.20 74.55 -36.52
N LYS A 144 -1.88 75.03 -37.75
CA LYS A 144 -0.66 75.78 -38.16
C LYS A 144 0.63 74.91 -38.29
N GLU A 145 1.41 74.99 -39.35
CA GLU A 145 1.82 76.09 -40.25
C GLU A 145 2.35 75.49 -41.57
#